data_AF-A0A6A4QXZ9-F1
#
_entry.id   AF-A0A6A4QXZ9-F1
#
_cell.length_a   1.000
_cell.length_b   1.000
_cell.length_c   1.000
_cell.angle_alpha   90.00
_cell.angle_beta   90.00
_cell.angle_gamma   90.00
#
_symmetry.space_group_name_H-M   'P 1'
#
loop_
_entity.id
_entity.type
_entity.pdbx_description
1 polymer ?
#
loop_
_entity_poly.entity_id
_entity_poly.type
_entity_poly.pdbx_seq_one_letter_code
_entity_poly.pdbx_strand_id
1 'polypeptide(L)' 'MLTYGYINNVAEVEGIKLFVFGDSYVDTGNNLNASSYKLPYGMTYPGTPNGRYGDGRILTDYIGNILFP' A
#
# COMPACT_ATOMS: atom_id res chain seq x y z
N MET A 1 -6.28 -40.64 -31.36
CA MET A 1 -7.00 -40.17 -30.16
C MET A 1 -6.29 -38.92 -29.69
N LEU A 2 -6.76 -37.73 -30.08
CA LEU A 2 -6.15 -36.47 -29.66
C LEU A 2 -6.72 -36.13 -28.29
N THR A 3 -5.86 -36.03 -27.27
CA THR A 3 -6.24 -35.61 -25.92
C THR A 3 -6.61 -34.13 -25.96
N TYR A 4 -7.88 -33.83 -25.68
CA TYR A 4 -8.40 -32.48 -25.53
C TYR A 4 -7.74 -31.87 -24.28
N GLY A 5 -6.67 -31.10 -24.48
CA GLY A 5 -6.00 -30.38 -23.40
C GLY A 5 -6.99 -29.44 -22.73
N TYR A 6 -7.32 -29.71 -21.47
CA TYR A 6 -8.12 -28.83 -20.62
C TYR A 6 -7.33 -27.53 -20.43
N ILE A 7 -7.66 -26.50 -21.22
CA ILE A 7 -7.07 -25.18 -21.09
C ILE A 7 -7.67 -24.56 -19.83
N ASN A 8 -6.90 -24.60 -18.74
CA ASN A 8 -7.17 -23.86 -17.52
C ASN A 8 -7.06 -22.36 -17.82
N ASN A 9 -8.08 -21.77 -18.42
CA ASN A 9 -8.31 -20.32 -18.39
C ASN A 9 -8.82 -19.93 -17.01
N VAL A 10 -8.06 -20.23 -15.97
CA VAL A 10 -8.26 -19.58 -14.67
C VAL A 10 -7.60 -18.22 -14.86
N ALA A 11 -8.36 -17.26 -15.38
CA ALA A 11 -8.01 -15.87 -15.17
C ALA A 11 -7.89 -15.73 -13.64
N GLU A 12 -6.66 -15.54 -13.16
CA GLU A 12 -6.43 -15.20 -11.77
C GLU A 12 -7.28 -13.96 -11.51
N VAL A 13 -8.36 -14.12 -10.74
CA VAL A 13 -9.17 -12.98 -10.34
C VAL A 13 -8.23 -12.13 -9.49
N GLU A 14 -7.72 -11.04 -10.06
CA GLU A 14 -6.84 -10.12 -9.37
C GLU A 14 -7.45 -9.80 -8.00
N GLY A 15 -6.70 -10.11 -6.94
CA GLY A 15 -7.17 -9.94 -5.57
C GLY A 15 -7.69 -8.53 -5.30
N ILE A 16 -8.57 -8.42 -4.30
CA ILE A 16 -9.18 -7.16 -3.86
C ILE A 16 -8.08 -6.10 -3.68
N LYS A 17 -8.32 -4.88 -4.19
CA LYS A 17 -7.40 -3.72 -4.09
C LYS A 17 -8.02 -2.62 -3.24
N LEU A 18 -7.17 -1.86 -2.54
CA LEU A 18 -7.57 -0.65 -1.82
C LEU A 18 -6.99 0.57 -2.55
N PHE A 19 -7.87 1.39 -3.12
CA PHE A 19 -7.52 2.70 -3.67
C PHE A 19 -7.79 3.75 -2.61
N VAL A 20 -6.76 4.52 -2.24
CA VAL A 20 -6.85 5.53 -1.18
C VAL A 20 -6.65 6.92 -1.76
N PHE A 21 -7.56 7.81 -1.43
CA PHE A 21 -7.49 9.24 -1.75
C PHE A 21 -7.49 10.04 -0.46
N GLY A 22 -6.77 11.16 -0.44
CA GLY A 22 -6.72 12.05 0.72
C GLY A 22 -5.51 12.97 0.68
N ASP A 23 -5.05 13.35 1.87
CA ASP A 23 -3.92 14.25 2.10
C ASP A 23 -2.76 13.52 2.81
N SER A 24 -1.90 14.29 3.48
CA SER A 24 -0.81 13.80 4.32
C SER A 24 -1.16 12.64 5.26
N TYR A 25 -2.38 12.55 5.78
CA TYR A 25 -2.79 11.51 6.73
C TYR A 25 -2.85 10.11 6.11
N VAL A 26 -2.96 10.02 4.79
CA VAL A 26 -3.00 8.75 4.05
C VAL A 26 -1.79 8.58 3.12
N ASP A 27 -0.90 9.58 3.07
CA ASP A 27 0.27 9.57 2.20
C ASP A 27 1.33 8.58 2.71
N THR A 28 1.67 7.61 1.87
CA THR A 28 2.69 6.59 2.12
C THR A 28 3.99 6.84 1.34
N GLY A 29 4.14 7.99 0.69
CA GLY A 29 5.36 8.35 -0.05
C GLY A 29 5.17 9.14 -1.35
N ASN A 30 3.96 9.60 -1.66
CA ASN A 30 3.64 10.31 -2.89
C ASN A 30 4.20 11.74 -2.89
N ASN A 31 4.33 12.41 -1.74
CA ASN A 31 4.72 13.82 -1.69
C ASN A 31 5.95 14.10 -0.80
N LEU A 32 7.10 13.54 -1.19
CA LEU A 32 8.39 13.67 -0.47
C LEU A 32 8.97 15.08 -0.46
N ASN A 33 8.66 15.90 -1.48
CA ASN A 33 9.23 17.24 -1.66
C ASN A 33 8.33 18.36 -1.15
N ALA A 34 7.21 18.03 -0.50
CA ALA A 34 6.33 19.04 0.06
C ALA A 34 7.05 19.85 1.14
N SER A 35 6.85 21.17 1.15
CA SER A 35 7.36 22.03 2.22
C SER A 35 6.82 21.68 3.61
N SER A 36 5.65 21.04 3.66
CA SER A 36 5.00 20.51 4.86
C SER A 36 5.60 19.20 5.36
N TYR A 37 6.36 18.46 4.54
CA TYR A 37 7.03 17.23 4.98
C TYR A 37 8.25 17.59 5.83
N LYS A 38 8.28 17.13 7.09
CA LYS A 38 9.33 17.44 8.06
C LYS A 38 10.01 16.17 8.54
N LEU A 39 11.34 16.18 8.55
CA LEU A 39 12.14 15.09 9.10
C LEU A 39 12.37 15.31 10.62
N PRO A 40 12.48 14.24 11.42
CA PRO A 40 12.35 12.84 11.04
C PRO A 40 10.91 12.34 11.16
N TYR A 41 10.42 11.70 10.11
CA TYR A 41 9.22 10.85 10.15
C TYR A 41 9.60 9.43 9.75
N GLY A 42 8.78 8.46 10.14
CA GLY A 42 8.99 7.04 9.87
C GLY A 42 10.06 6.34 10.71
N MET A 43 10.50 6.89 11.86
CA MET A 43 11.53 6.26 12.70
C MET A 43 10.99 5.05 13.47
N THR A 44 9.75 5.09 13.96
CA THR A 44 9.11 3.92 14.58
C THR A 44 8.75 2.88 13.52
N TYR A 45 8.19 3.30 12.38
CA TYR A 45 7.93 2.45 11.22
C TYR A 45 7.96 3.30 9.94
N PRO A 46 8.73 2.94 8.90
CA PRO A 46 9.45 1.67 8.72
C PRO A 46 10.89 1.64 9.29
N GLY A 47 11.29 2.63 10.08
CA GLY A 47 12.66 2.79 10.59
C GLY A 47 13.49 3.83 9.84
N THR A 48 12.94 4.42 8.76
CA THR A 48 13.58 5.47 7.97
C THR A 48 12.51 6.40 7.38
N PRO A 49 12.86 7.65 7.06
CA PRO A 49 11.96 8.55 6.34
C PRO A 49 11.54 8.01 4.97
N ASN A 50 10.24 7.82 4.78
CA ASN A 50 9.65 7.26 3.56
C ASN A 50 8.50 8.09 2.98
N GLY A 51 8.33 9.34 3.42
CA GLY A 51 7.25 10.23 2.95
C GLY A 51 5.93 10.10 3.69
N ARG A 52 5.86 9.31 4.76
CA ARG A 52 4.72 9.30 5.69
C ARG A 52 4.76 10.50 6.62
N TYR A 53 3.62 11.13 6.85
CA TYR A 53 3.49 12.28 7.75
C TYR A 53 3.25 11.84 9.21
N GLY A 54 4.15 11.00 9.70
CA GLY A 54 4.06 10.44 11.04
C GLY A 54 5.22 9.48 11.32
N ASP A 55 5.43 9.17 12.59
CA ASP A 55 6.58 8.35 12.99
C ASP A 55 6.35 6.84 12.80
N GLY A 56 5.08 6.41 12.73
CA GLY A 56 4.69 5.00 12.67
C GLY A 56 3.77 4.66 11.50
N ARG A 57 3.03 3.56 11.67
CA ARG A 57 1.94 3.19 10.77
C ARG A 57 0.85 4.26 10.77
N ILE A 58 0.26 4.50 9.61
CA ILE A 58 -0.91 5.36 9.43
C ILE A 58 -2.15 4.51 9.17
N LEU A 59 -3.33 5.13 9.20
CA LEU A 59 -4.62 4.44 9.16
C LEU A 59 -4.73 3.42 8.01
N THR A 60 -4.19 3.76 6.84
CA THR A 60 -4.20 2.90 5.64
C THR A 60 -3.43 1.60 5.82
N ASP A 61 -2.37 1.57 6.63
CA ASP A 61 -1.67 0.31 6.93
C ASP A 61 -2.58 -0.63 7.72
N TYR A 62 -3.31 -0.11 8.71
CA TYR A 62 -4.20 -0.92 9.52
C TYR A 62 -5.37 -1.46 8.70
N ILE A 63 -6.00 -0.61 7.89
CA ILE A 63 -7.08 -1.03 6.98
C ILE A 63 -6.56 -2.05 5.97
N GLY A 64 -5.38 -1.82 5.38
CA GLY A 64 -4.74 -2.76 4.46
C GLY A 64 -4.51 -4.14 5.10
N ASN A 65 -3.96 -4.18 6.31
CA ASN A 65 -3.74 -5.46 7.02
C ASN A 65 -5.06 -6.17 7.40
N ILE A 66 -6.15 -5.43 7.63
CA ILE A 66 -7.46 -6.03 7.94
C ILE A 66 -8.12 -6.59 6.68
N LEU A 67 -8.04 -5.86 5.56
CA LEU A 67 -8.67 -6.24 4.29
C LEU A 67 -7.85 -7.29 3.51
N PHE A 68 -6.53 -7.31 3.70
CA PHE A 68 -5.57 -8.17 3.01
C PHE A 68 -4.61 -8.80 4.03
N PRO A 69 -5.06 -9.81 4.80
CA PRO A 69 -4.22 -10.47 5.81
C PRO A 69 -3.06 -11.28 5.21
#